data_AF-A0A3C1U061-F1
#
_entry.id   AF-A0A3C1U061-F1
#
_cell.length_a   1.000
_cell.length_b   1.000
_cell.length_c   1.000
_cell.angle_alpha   90.00
_cell.angle_beta   90.00
_cell.angle_gamma   90.00
#
_symmetry.space_group_name_H-M   'P 1'
#
loop_
_entity.id
_entity.type
_entity.pdbx_description
1 polymer ?
#
loop_
_entity_poly.entity_id
_entity_poly.type
_entity_poly.pdbx_seq_one_letter_code
_entity_poly.pdbx_strand_id
1 'polypeptide(L)'
;VHAVGMYGHEGGGVAAMRGLADQIDIIQGTLGKAFGAAGGYIAASDVICDTVRSNGSGFIFTTAIPPAVAAAACAAVRHLRSSQIERDAQQ
;
A
#
# COMPACT_ATOMS: atom_id res chain seq x y z
N VAL A 1 7.53 1.57 1.28
CA VAL A 1 7.71 1.69 -0.20
C VAL A 1 8.34 0.45 -0.86
N HIS A 2 9.62 0.13 -0.65
CA HIS A 2 10.32 -0.95 -1.41
C HIS A 2 10.08 -2.38 -0.88
N ALA A 3 8.97 -2.61 -0.19
CA ALA A 3 8.67 -3.89 0.47
C ALA A 3 7.26 -4.41 0.21
N VAL A 4 6.28 -3.52 0.06
CA VAL A 4 4.88 -3.89 -0.20
C VAL A 4 4.78 -4.63 -1.53
N GLY A 5 3.96 -5.69 -1.57
CA GLY A 5 3.86 -6.66 -2.68
C GLY A 5 4.93 -7.76 -2.66
N MET A 6 6.14 -7.46 -2.15
CA MET A 6 7.31 -8.34 -2.31
C MET A 6 7.74 -9.08 -1.04
N TYR A 7 7.34 -8.61 0.15
CA TYR A 7 7.74 -9.23 1.42
C TYR A 7 6.51 -9.59 2.26
N GLY A 8 6.62 -10.67 3.02
CA GLY A 8 5.55 -11.22 3.86
C GLY A 8 4.63 -12.14 3.06
N HIS A 9 3.97 -13.07 3.76
CA HIS A 9 3.16 -14.11 3.13
C HIS A 9 2.08 -13.53 2.20
N GLU A 10 1.47 -12.41 2.58
CA GLU A 10 0.43 -11.73 1.79
C GLU A 10 0.93 -10.45 1.08
N GLY A 11 2.26 -10.26 0.98
CA GLY A 11 2.82 -9.03 0.39
C GLY A 11 2.64 -7.77 1.25
N GLY A 12 2.35 -7.91 2.55
CA GLY A 12 2.16 -6.78 3.47
C GLY A 12 3.44 -5.98 3.80
N GLY A 13 4.60 -6.43 3.34
CA GLY A 13 5.90 -5.82 3.60
C GLY A 13 6.64 -6.43 4.79
N VAL A 14 7.81 -5.87 5.11
CA VAL A 14 8.72 -6.41 6.13
C VAL A 14 8.11 -6.35 7.54
N ALA A 15 7.31 -5.33 7.85
CA ALA A 15 6.63 -5.25 9.15
C ALA A 15 5.65 -6.41 9.35
N ALA A 16 4.84 -6.72 8.32
CA ALA A 16 3.95 -7.87 8.34
C ALA A 16 4.72 -9.20 8.40
N MET A 17 5.80 -9.34 7.62
CA MET A 17 6.69 -10.52 7.66
C MET A 17 7.25 -10.79 9.07
N ARG A 18 7.58 -9.72 9.81
CA ARG A 18 8.14 -9.81 11.17
C ARG A 18 7.09 -9.86 12.28
N GLY A 19 5.79 -9.84 11.96
CA GLY A 19 4.72 -9.76 12.96
C GLY A 19 4.70 -8.46 13.76
N LEU A 20 5.23 -7.37 13.18
CA LEU A 20 5.35 -6.06 13.83
C LEU A 20 4.36 -5.03 13.27
N ALA A 21 3.49 -5.40 12.31
CA ALA A 21 2.61 -4.45 11.63
C ALA A 21 1.71 -3.67 12.61
N ASP A 22 1.18 -4.34 13.65
CA ASP A 22 0.31 -3.73 14.65
C ASP A 22 1.04 -2.79 15.63
N GLN A 23 2.38 -2.76 15.60
CA GLN A 23 3.22 -1.86 16.40
C GLN A 23 3.62 -0.59 15.62
N ILE A 24 3.20 -0.47 14.35
CA ILE A 24 3.52 0.68 13.50
C ILE A 24 2.28 1.56 13.38
N ASP A 25 2.35 2.79 13.89
CA ASP A 25 1.22 3.72 13.87
C ASP A 25 0.78 4.10 12.46
N ILE A 26 1.73 4.28 11.54
CA ILE A 26 1.49 4.67 10.15
C ILE A 26 2.42 3.88 9.23
N ILE A 27 1.83 3.08 8.33
CA ILE A 27 2.55 2.42 7.24
C ILE A 27 2.31 3.20 5.95
N GLN A 28 3.39 3.68 5.32
CA GLN A 28 3.34 4.37 4.04
C GLN A 28 3.80 3.48 2.88
N GLY A 29 2.97 3.39 1.84
CA GLY A 29 3.21 2.56 0.65
C GLY A 29 3.05 3.33 -0.66
N THR A 30 3.62 2.77 -1.72
CA THR A 30 3.42 3.24 -3.10
C THR A 30 2.67 2.19 -3.89
N LEU A 31 1.84 2.62 -4.84
CA LEU A 31 1.19 1.79 -5.84
C LEU A 31 2.03 1.69 -7.13
N GLY A 32 3.09 2.48 -7.27
CA GLY A 32 3.89 2.59 -8.50
C GLY A 32 5.15 1.73 -8.57
N LYS A 33 5.24 0.66 -7.78
CA LYS A 33 6.35 -0.30 -7.81
C LYS A 33 5.84 -1.70 -8.04
N ALA A 34 5.89 -2.57 -7.02
CA ALA A 34 5.42 -3.96 -7.12
C ALA A 34 3.97 -4.06 -7.62
N PHE A 35 3.11 -3.09 -7.28
CA PHE A 35 1.71 -3.06 -7.71
C PHE A 35 1.49 -2.55 -9.15
N GLY A 36 2.53 -2.06 -9.84
CA GLY A 36 2.46 -1.72 -11.27
C GLY A 36 1.49 -0.61 -11.68
N ALA A 37 0.99 0.20 -10.74
CA ALA A 37 0.02 1.27 -10.98
C ALA A 37 0.64 2.65 -10.69
N ALA A 38 -0.14 3.60 -10.16
CA ALA A 38 0.36 4.90 -9.72
C ALA A 38 -0.36 5.36 -8.46
N GLY A 39 0.32 6.17 -7.65
CA GLY A 39 -0.18 6.71 -6.39
C GLY A 39 0.57 6.21 -5.15
N GLY A 40 0.12 6.68 -4.00
CA GLY A 40 0.61 6.30 -2.68
C GLY A 40 -0.52 6.27 -1.67
N TYR A 41 -0.25 5.68 -0.52
CA TYR A 41 -1.22 5.56 0.56
C TYR A 41 -0.54 5.59 1.92
N ILE A 42 -1.34 5.85 2.95
CA ILE A 42 -1.05 5.51 4.33
C ILE A 42 -2.08 4.49 4.81
N ALA A 43 -1.64 3.56 5.66
CA ALA A 43 -2.51 2.70 6.45
C ALA A 43 -2.21 3.00 7.93
N ALA A 44 -3.23 3.39 8.66
CA ALA A 44 -3.16 3.83 10.06
C ALA A 44 -4.55 3.66 10.70
N SER A 45 -4.69 4.03 11.97
CA SER A 45 -5.99 4.08 12.64
C SER A 45 -6.95 5.09 11.99
N ASP A 46 -8.25 4.90 12.19
CA ASP A 46 -9.28 5.79 11.65
C ASP A 46 -9.07 7.25 12.07
N VAL A 47 -8.66 7.48 13.32
CA VAL A 47 -8.38 8.84 13.84
C VAL A 47 -7.23 9.50 13.06
N ILE A 48 -6.15 8.75 12.78
CA ILE A 48 -5.02 9.29 12.01
C ILE A 48 -5.44 9.54 10.57
N CYS A 49 -6.11 8.58 9.94
CA CYS A 49 -6.60 8.72 8.56
C CYS A 49 -7.57 9.90 8.41
N ASP A 50 -8.49 10.09 9.36
CA ASP A 50 -9.44 11.19 9.37
C ASP A 50 -8.76 12.55 9.59
N THR A 51 -7.77 12.59 10.48
CA THR A 51 -6.94 13.79 10.72
C THR A 51 -6.19 14.19 9.44
N VAL A 52 -5.54 13.23 8.76
CA VAL A 52 -4.76 13.50 7.54
C VAL A 52 -5.68 13.92 6.39
N ARG A 53 -6.80 13.25 6.15
CA ARG A 53 -7.71 13.63 5.05
C ARG A 53 -8.41 14.97 5.30
N SER A 54 -8.60 15.36 6.56
CA SER A 54 -9.27 16.62 6.94
C SER A 54 -8.33 17.82 7.01
N ASN A 55 -7.02 17.62 7.21
CA ASN A 55 -6.06 18.71 7.39
C ASN A 55 -4.91 18.73 6.35
N GLY A 56 -4.70 17.64 5.62
CA GLY A 56 -3.60 17.50 4.68
C GLY A 56 -3.85 18.27 3.39
N SER A 57 -3.20 19.43 3.22
CA SER A 57 -3.34 20.26 2.01
C SER A 57 -3.02 19.49 0.72
N GLY A 58 -2.01 18.62 0.76
CA GLY A 58 -1.64 17.74 -0.37
C GLY A 58 -2.66 16.65 -0.69
N PHE A 59 -3.61 16.37 0.21
CA PHE A 59 -4.74 15.47 -0.03
C PHE A 59 -5.98 16.25 -0.50
N ILE A 60 -6.27 17.40 0.13
CA ILE A 60 -7.49 18.20 -0.10
C ILE A 60 -7.43 18.94 -1.44
N PHE A 61 -6.31 19.59 -1.75
CA PHE A 61 -6.20 20.53 -2.86
C PHE A 61 -5.52 19.90 -4.09
N THR A 62 -5.85 18.65 -4.38
CA THR A 62 -5.34 17.93 -5.56
C THR A 62 -6.45 17.08 -6.18
N THR A 63 -6.32 16.76 -7.47
CA THR A 63 -7.26 15.87 -8.15
C THR A 63 -7.08 14.44 -7.66
N ALA A 64 -8.19 13.76 -7.37
CA ALA A 64 -8.17 12.34 -7.00
C ALA A 64 -7.57 11.47 -8.12
N ILE A 65 -7.02 10.32 -7.74
CA ILE A 65 -6.46 9.37 -8.72
C ILE A 65 -7.54 8.93 -9.73
N PRO A 66 -7.21 8.76 -11.02
CA PRO A 66 -8.19 8.30 -12.01
C PRO A 66 -8.80 6.94 -11.62
N PRO A 67 -10.11 6.72 -11.84
CA PRO A 67 -10.77 5.46 -11.46
C PRO A 67 -10.11 4.21 -12.04
N ALA A 68 -9.62 4.28 -13.30
CA ALA A 68 -8.92 3.16 -13.93
C ALA A 68 -7.58 2.82 -13.23
N VAL A 69 -6.86 3.83 -12.74
CA VAL A 69 -5.60 3.64 -11.98
C VAL A 69 -5.90 3.00 -10.62
N ALA A 70 -6.95 3.45 -9.93
CA ALA A 70 -7.39 2.85 -8.67
C ALA A 70 -7.81 1.38 -8.85
N ALA A 71 -8.54 1.07 -9.93
CA ALA A 71 -8.95 -0.30 -10.25
C ALA A 71 -7.74 -1.21 -10.54
N ALA A 72 -6.77 -0.73 -11.32
CA ALA A 72 -5.54 -1.46 -11.60
C ALA A 72 -4.75 -1.75 -10.31
N ALA A 73 -4.58 -0.74 -9.44
CA ALA A 73 -3.93 -0.91 -8.15
C ALA A 73 -4.66 -1.92 -7.25
N CYS A 74 -5.99 -1.86 -7.20
CA CYS A 74 -6.81 -2.80 -6.43
C CYS A 74 -6.66 -4.25 -6.93
N ALA A 75 -6.66 -4.44 -8.26
CA ALA A 75 -6.44 -5.75 -8.87
C ALA A 75 -5.04 -6.29 -8.54
N ALA A 76 -4.00 -5.46 -8.66
CA ALA A 76 -2.63 -5.85 -8.34
C ALA A 76 -2.45 -6.21 -6.86
N VAL A 77 -3.04 -5.44 -5.93
CA VAL A 77 -3.02 -5.77 -4.49
C VAL A 77 -3.69 -7.12 -4.24
N ARG A 78 -4.87 -7.37 -4.82
CA ARG A 78 -5.59 -8.64 -4.66
C ARG A 78 -4.78 -9.83 -5.19
N HIS A 79 -4.17 -9.67 -6.37
CA HIS A 79 -3.31 -10.69 -6.98
C HIS A 79 -2.09 -10.99 -6.12
N LEU A 80 -1.31 -9.97 -5.74
CA LEU A 80 -0.09 -10.17 -4.94
C LEU A 80 -0.38 -10.66 -3.52
N ARG A 81 -1.59 -10.45 -3.01
CA ARG A 81 -2.01 -11.01 -1.72
C ARG A 81 -2.07 -12.55 -1.76
N SER A 82 -2.54 -13.14 -2.86
CA SER A 82 -2.72 -14.58 -3.00
C SER A 82 -1.61 -15.30 -3.79
N SER A 83 -0.91 -14.60 -4.70
CA SER A 83 0.17 -15.15 -5.52
C SER A 83 1.52 -15.08 -4.80
N GLN A 84 2.27 -16.20 -4.77
CA GLN A 84 3.68 -16.21 -4.36
C GLN A 84 4.66 -16.11 -5.53
N ILE A 85 4.20 -16.28 -6.77
CA ILE A 85 5.05 -16.42 -7.97
C ILE A 85 6.07 -15.28 -8.08
N GLU A 86 5.61 -14.04 -7.92
CA GLU A 86 6.44 -12.84 -8.02
C GLU A 86 7.46 -12.72 -6.87
N ARG A 87 7.11 -13.20 -5.68
CA ARG A 87 8.00 -13.18 -4.51
C ARG A 87 9.07 -14.25 -4.61
N ASP A 88 8.70 -15.45 -5.04
CA ASP A 88 9.62 -16.57 -5.21
C ASP A 88 10.62 -16.28 -6.33
N ALA A 89 10.20 -15.60 -7.41
CA ALA A 89 11.07 -15.20 -8.51
C ALA A 89 12.11 -14.10 -8.16
N GLN A 90 12.02 -13.49 -6.99
CA GLN A 90 12.95 -12.45 -6.54
C GLN A 90 14.17 -13.00 -5.78
N GLN A 91 14.08 -14.25 -5.27
CA GLN A 91 15.12 -14.90 -4.47
C GLN A 91 16.14 -15.64 -5.35
#